data_AF-A0A950SUV2-F1
#
_entry.id   AF-A0A950SUV2-F1
#
_cell.length_a   1.000
_cell.length_b   1.000
_cell.length_c   1.000
_cell.angle_alpha   90.00
_cell.angle_beta   90.00
_cell.angle_gamma   90.00
#
_symmetry.space_group_name_H-M   'P 1'
#
loop_
_entity.id
_entity.type
_entity.pdbx_description
1 polymer ?
#
loop_
_entity_poly.entity_id
_entity_poly.type
_entity_poly.pdbx_seq_one_letter_code
_entity_poly.pdbx_strand_id
1 'polypeptide(L)'
;MLAAAGFQIRIADSPHRLAAMRSLPPNKFVTKVVNGQPLYLYADPLVCRCVYFGNQQNWAAYRQEVLAKQLADEAQMTALMYQSEWDWGPWGWP
;
A
#
# COMPACT_ATOMS: atom_id res chain seq x y z
N MET A 1 -1.74 -4.50 -4.78
CA MET A 1 -2.14 -3.59 -3.69
C MET A 1 -2.91 -2.39 -4.20
N LEU A 2 -2.33 -1.39 -4.88
CA LEU A 2 -3.16 -0.25 -5.35
C LEU A 2 -4.02 -0.57 -6.58
N ALA A 3 -3.39 -1.09 -7.65
CA ALA A 3 -4.13 -1.50 -8.84
C ALA A 3 -5.12 -2.65 -8.55
N ALA A 4 -4.75 -3.57 -7.64
CA ALA A 4 -5.63 -4.65 -7.17
C ALA A 4 -6.86 -4.12 -6.42
N ALA A 5 -6.67 -3.11 -5.56
CA ALA A 5 -7.75 -2.39 -4.90
C ALA A 5 -8.57 -1.48 -5.84
N GLY A 6 -8.30 -1.50 -7.14
CA GLY A 6 -9.04 -0.76 -8.17
C GLY A 6 -8.63 0.70 -8.33
N PHE A 7 -7.49 1.14 -7.76
CA PHE A 7 -6.97 2.47 -8.06
C PHE A 7 -6.61 2.59 -9.54
N GLN A 8 -7.01 3.71 -10.15
CA GLN A 8 -6.69 4.01 -11.53
C GLN A 8 -5.35 4.71 -11.64
N ILE A 9 -4.50 4.22 -12.55
CA ILE A 9 -3.20 4.82 -12.83
C ILE A 9 -3.37 6.00 -13.80
N ARG A 10 -2.68 7.11 -13.53
CA ARG A 10 -2.54 8.26 -14.43
C ARG A 10 -1.05 8.54 -14.63
N ILE A 11 -0.55 8.28 -15.83
CA ILE A 11 0.85 8.49 -16.18
C ILE A 11 1.12 9.99 -16.32
N ALA A 12 2.27 10.45 -15.81
CA ALA A 12 2.73 11.82 -15.98
C ALA A 12 3.49 12.00 -17.31
N ASP A 13 2.76 11.82 -18.41
CA ASP A 13 3.24 11.85 -19.81
C ASP A 13 3.35 13.24 -20.44
N SER A 14 3.00 14.30 -19.70
CA SER A 14 3.13 15.69 -20.14
C SER A 14 3.78 16.57 -19.08
N PRO A 15 4.40 17.72 -19.46
CA PRO A 15 5.01 18.63 -18.49
C PRO A 15 4.03 19.08 -17.38
N HIS A 16 2.77 19.32 -17.74
CA HIS A 16 1.72 19.70 -16.80
C HIS A 16 1.39 18.57 -15.81
N ARG A 17 1.25 17.33 -16.30
CA ARG A 17 0.99 16.18 -15.42
C ARG A 17 2.19 15.86 -14.53
N LEU A 18 3.41 16.03 -15.05
CA LEU A 18 4.64 15.89 -14.28
C LEU A 18 4.75 16.93 -13.17
N ALA A 19 4.43 18.20 -13.45
CA ALA A 19 4.37 19.24 -12.43
C ALA A 19 3.31 18.93 -11.36
N ALA A 20 2.11 18.51 -11.78
CA ALA A 20 1.05 18.11 -10.86
C ALA A 20 1.46 16.93 -9.97
N MET A 21 2.09 15.89 -10.54
CA MET A 21 2.63 14.77 -9.77
C MET A 21 3.69 15.23 -8.76
N ARG A 22 4.61 16.10 -9.17
CA ARG A 22 5.68 16.64 -8.29
C ARG A 22 5.15 17.52 -7.16
N SER A 23 3.94 18.07 -7.28
CA SER A 23 3.30 18.80 -6.19
C SER A 23 2.78 17.89 -5.07
N LEU A 24 2.67 16.57 -5.31
CA LEU A 24 2.29 15.59 -4.30
C LEU A 24 3.53 15.05 -3.58
N PRO A 25 3.44 14.76 -2.27
CA PRO A 25 4.51 14.08 -1.57
C PRO A 25 4.74 12.68 -2.18
N PRO A 26 5.99 12.29 -2.45
CA PRO A 26 6.30 11.01 -3.06
C PRO A 26 5.97 9.86 -2.11
N ASN A 27 5.40 8.78 -2.65
CA ASN A 27 5.09 7.53 -1.95
C ASN A 27 4.20 7.70 -0.70
N LYS A 28 3.35 8.73 -0.70
CA LYS A 28 2.40 9.02 0.37
C LYS A 28 1.01 9.24 -0.19
N PHE A 29 0.00 8.87 0.59
CA PHE A 29 -1.38 9.21 0.28
C PHE A 29 -1.67 10.68 0.58
N VAL A 30 -2.38 11.32 -0.34
CA VAL A 30 -3.02 12.61 -0.15
C VAL A 30 -4.51 12.43 -0.38
N THR A 31 -5.32 12.92 0.54
CA THR A 31 -6.77 12.98 0.36
C THR A 31 -7.16 14.37 -0.11
N LYS A 32 -7.90 14.44 -1.21
CA LYS A 32 -8.59 15.65 -1.66
C LYS A 32 -10.09 15.43 -1.62
N VAL A 33 -10.87 16.49 -1.47
CA VAL A 33 -12.33 16.42 -1.59
C VAL A 33 -12.73 16.98 -2.95
N VAL A 34 -13.47 16.21 -3.73
CA VAL A 34 -13.99 16.60 -5.05
C VAL A 34 -15.48 16.30 -5.05
N ASN A 35 -16.32 17.31 -5.28
CA ASN A 35 -17.79 17.18 -5.26
C ASN A 35 -18.32 16.53 -3.97
N GLY A 36 -17.73 16.88 -2.82
CA GLY A 36 -18.12 16.33 -1.51
C GLY A 36 -17.65 14.89 -1.25
N GLN A 37 -16.93 14.26 -2.17
CA GLN A 37 -16.43 12.89 -2.04
C GLN A 37 -14.91 12.87 -1.90
N PRO A 38 -14.34 12.00 -1.05
CA PRO A 38 -12.89 11.89 -0.89
C PRO A 38 -12.26 11.18 -2.11
N LEU A 39 -11.19 11.77 -2.62
CA LEU A 39 -10.30 11.25 -3.65
C LEU A 39 -8.93 11.02 -3.03
N TYR A 40 -8.47 9.78 -3.07
CA TYR A 40 -7.19 9.34 -2.56
C TYR A 40 -6.17 9.30 -3.69
N LEU A 41 -5.08 10.05 -3.53
CA LEU A 41 -4.00 10.18 -4.49
C LEU A 41 -2.73 9.60 -3.91
N TYR A 42 -1.99 8.83 -4.72
CA TYR A 42 -0.66 8.33 -4.34
C TYR A 42 0.29 8.54 -5.52
N ALA A 43 1.36 9.31 -5.32
CA ALA A 43 2.35 9.58 -6.34
C ALA A 43 3.52 8.60 -6.26
N ASP A 44 3.83 7.93 -7.37
CA ASP A 44 5.00 7.06 -7.53
C ASP A 44 5.90 7.66 -8.62
N PRO A 45 6.84 8.55 -8.24
CA PRO A 45 7.71 9.24 -9.19
C PRO A 45 8.87 8.37 -9.69
N LEU A 46 9.17 7.25 -9.03
CA LEU A 46 10.38 6.47 -9.29
C LEU A 46 10.12 5.27 -10.21
N VAL A 47 9.06 4.50 -9.97
CA VAL A 47 8.83 3.25 -10.70
C VAL A 47 8.05 3.52 -11.99
N CYS A 48 6.85 4.07 -11.88
CA CYS A 48 5.97 4.30 -13.02
C CYS A 48 5.95 5.76 -13.52
N ARG A 49 6.43 6.72 -12.71
CA ARG A 49 6.22 8.16 -12.94
C ARG A 49 4.74 8.47 -13.12
N CYS A 50 3.93 8.03 -12.17
CA CYS A 50 2.47 8.08 -12.25
C CYS A 50 1.82 8.44 -10.92
N VAL A 51 0.52 8.74 -10.97
CA VAL A 51 -0.32 8.96 -9.78
C VAL A 51 -1.47 7.96 -9.81
N TYR A 52 -1.70 7.29 -8.70
CA TYR A 52 -2.86 6.43 -8.48
C TYR A 52 -4.02 7.27 -7.95
N PHE A 53 -5.21 7.06 -8.50
CA PHE A 53 -6.45 7.74 -8.12
C PHE A 53 -7.44 6.69 -7.63
N GLY A 54 -7.97 6.87 -6.42
CA GLY A 54 -8.97 5.99 -5.85
C GLY A 54 -10.06 6.75 -5.12
N ASN A 55 -11.27 6.22 -5.16
CA ASN A 55 -12.37 6.70 -4.35
C ASN A 55 -12.37 5.99 -2.98
N GLN A 56 -13.42 6.23 -2.19
CA GLN A 56 -13.58 5.60 -0.88
C GLN A 56 -13.63 4.07 -0.92
N GLN A 57 -14.24 3.47 -1.95
CA GLN A 57 -14.30 2.02 -2.11
C GLN A 57 -12.90 1.45 -2.39
N ASN A 58 -12.13 2.09 -3.26
CA ASN A 58 -10.75 1.67 -3.52
C ASN A 58 -9.88 1.77 -2.27
N TRP A 59 -10.05 2.84 -1.49
CA TRP A 59 -9.35 3.00 -0.22
C TRP A 59 -9.69 1.90 0.79
N ALA A 60 -10.96 1.55 0.93
CA ALA A 60 -11.41 0.47 1.80
C ALA A 60 -10.82 -0.88 1.36
N ALA A 61 -10.86 -1.19 0.06
CA ALA A 61 -10.27 -2.40 -0.49
C ALA A 61 -8.75 -2.47 -0.23
N TYR A 62 -8.03 -1.36 -0.45
CA TYR A 62 -6.60 -1.28 -0.16
C TYR A 62 -6.29 -1.55 1.32
N ARG A 63 -7.05 -0.95 2.24
CA ARG A 63 -6.89 -1.15 3.68
C ARG A 63 -7.12 -2.62 4.07
N GLN A 64 -8.12 -3.26 3.47
CA GLN A 64 -8.39 -4.68 3.70
C GLN A 64 -7.26 -5.57 3.16
N GLU A 65 -6.77 -5.31 1.95
CA GLU A 65 -5.64 -6.04 1.37
C GLU A 65 -4.37 -5.92 2.22
N VAL A 66 -4.06 -4.72 2.73
CA VAL A 66 -2.89 -4.49 3.59
C VAL A 66 -3.01 -5.30 4.88
N LEU A 67 -4.18 -5.29 5.52
CA LEU A 67 -4.41 -6.07 6.74
C LEU A 67 -4.31 -7.57 6.48
N ALA A 68 -4.94 -8.06 5.40
CA ALA A 68 -4.89 -9.47 5.03
C ALA A 68 -3.46 -9.94 4.76
N LYS A 69 -2.66 -9.09 4.10
CA LYS A 69 -1.24 -9.36 3.87
C LYS A 69 -0.45 -9.43 5.18
N GLN A 70 -0.65 -8.49 6.10
CA GLN A 70 0.02 -8.50 7.40
C GLN A 70 -0.24 -9.80 8.18
N LEU A 71 -1.51 -10.23 8.23
CA LEU A 71 -1.89 -11.47 8.89
C LEU A 71 -1.28 -12.71 8.22
N ALA A 72 -1.24 -12.73 6.89
CA ALA A 72 -0.62 -13.83 6.14
C ALA A 72 0.90 -13.89 6.36
N ASP A 73 1.57 -12.74 6.32
CA ASP A 73 3.02 -12.64 6.56
C ASP A 73 3.34 -13.06 8.02
N GLU A 74 2.52 -12.69 9.00
CA GLU A 74 2.66 -13.10 10.41
C GLU A 74 2.49 -14.62 10.59
N ALA A 75 1.47 -15.21 9.96
CA ALA A 75 1.25 -16.65 9.99
C ALA A 75 2.43 -17.42 9.37
N GLN A 76 2.97 -16.91 8.25
CA GLN A 76 4.15 -17.50 7.60
C GLN A 76 5.40 -17.40 8.48
N MET A 77 5.67 -16.24 9.07
CA MET A 77 6.80 -16.07 10.00
C MET A 77 6.69 -17.00 11.20
N THR A 78 5.48 -17.12 11.77
CA THR A 78 5.22 -18.05 12.87
C THR A 78 5.51 -19.49 12.47
N ALA A 79 5.03 -19.93 11.30
CA ALA A 79 5.31 -21.28 10.80
C ALA A 79 6.82 -21.54 10.58
N LEU A 80 7.56 -20.56 10.06
CA LEU A 80 9.02 -20.66 9.91
C LEU A 80 9.72 -20.77 11.27
N MET A 81 9.28 -20.00 12.28
CA MET A 81 9.82 -20.08 13.64
C MET A 81 9.53 -21.44 14.29
N TYR A 82 8.37 -22.05 14.05
CA TYR A 82 8.07 -23.41 14.53
C TYR A 82 8.89 -24.49 13.82
N GLN A 83 9.24 -24.28 12.54
CA GLN A 83 10.07 -25.22 11.78
C GLN A 83 11.56 -25.13 12.13
N SER A 84 12.06 -23.96 12.53
CA SER A 84 13.36 -23.85 13.16
C SER A 84 13.27 -24.42 14.59
N GLU A 85 14.05 -25.46 14.90
CA GLU A 85 14.16 -26.01 16.27
C GLU A 85 14.36 -24.88 17.28
N TRP A 86 13.31 -24.58 18.05
CA TRP A 86 13.36 -23.59 19.11
C TRP A 86 14.17 -24.18 20.28
N ASP A 87 15.44 -23.80 20.38
CA ASP A 87 16.25 -24.08 21.57
C ASP A 87 15.78 -23.15 22.71
N TRP A 88 14.94 -23.70 23.61
CA TRP A 88 14.46 -23.02 24.81
C TRP A 88 15.58 -22.68 25.82
N GLY A 89 16.82 -23.11 25.54
CA GLY A 89 17.96 -22.86 26.41
C GLY A 89 17.73 -23.37 27.83
N PRO A 90 18.27 -22.70 28.87
CA PRO A 90 18.20 -23.16 30.26
C PRO A 90 16.78 -23.28 30.85
N TRP A 91 15.76 -22.79 30.15
CA TRP A 91 14.38 -22.73 30.64
C TRP A 91 13.57 -23.99 30.31
N GLY A 92 14.09 -24.89 29.46
CA GLY A 92 13.69 -26.31 29.36
C GLY A 92 12.20 -26.62 29.46
N TRP A 93 11.36 -25.90 28.71
CA TRP A 93 9.94 -26.27 28.59
C TRP A 93 9.77 -27.41 27.56
N PRO A 94 8.77 -28.30 27.78
CA PRO A 94 8.78 -29.73 27.43
C PRO A 94 8.68 -30.07 25.95
#